data_AF-A0A1M7XVW1-F1
#
_entry.id   AF-A0A1M7XVW1-F1
#
_cell.length_a   1.000
_cell.length_b   1.000
_cell.length_c   1.000
_cell.angle_alpha   90.00
_cell.angle_beta   90.00
_cell.angle_gamma   90.00
#
_symmetry.space_group_name_H-M   'P 1'
#
loop_
_entity.id
_entity.type
_entity.pdbx_description
1 polymer ?
#
loop_
_entity_poly.entity_id
_entity_poly.type
_entity_poly.pdbx_seq_one_letter_code
_entity_poly.pdbx_strand_id
1 'polypeptide(L)'
;MAKIDKLDDRKKGDRLTAQLGLGAAEQVEATGACLTPDQLADVATNHCSPEERKAALAHFSSCRRCYDAWVGVSLSLVAMESGLERRKRPLLSLRNMGYLGSAVAIAASVVVFFNIKGDLIQTTMPVPAEKALEQVQPSEAERPEQQLLMKEEDNAPSATTPSAETRNKAKRAEMPLAEPAAKSVVGKSVPAPMAPPAALDQDTIRLEAGIVITSSGWLSGLERYCREKRYHENPAQWNLLREEGLQLRESETDTVLMEKLSAILATMNVTTELDEVIVQCGVILPLLAGEDKKE
;
A
#
# COMPACT_ATOMS: atom_id res chain seq x y z
N MET A 1 27.64 0.32 -27.65
CA MET A 1 27.96 -1.00 -27.04
C MET A 1 27.92 -0.96 -25.51
N ALA A 2 28.38 0.09 -24.82
CA ALA A 2 28.41 0.18 -23.34
C ALA A 2 27.07 0.12 -22.56
N LYS A 3 25.91 0.03 -23.23
CA LYS A 3 24.60 -0.10 -22.56
C LYS A 3 24.18 -1.56 -22.32
N ILE A 4 24.75 -2.50 -23.07
CA ILE A 4 24.40 -3.94 -22.98
C ILE A 4 25.08 -4.55 -21.74
N ASP A 5 26.35 -4.21 -21.51
CA ASP A 5 27.12 -4.74 -20.37
C ASP A 5 26.49 -4.37 -19.00
N LYS A 6 25.90 -3.16 -18.88
CA LYS A 6 25.22 -2.72 -17.66
C LYS A 6 23.95 -3.50 -17.33
N LEU A 7 23.26 -4.03 -18.34
CA LEU A 7 22.07 -4.85 -18.14
C LEU A 7 22.47 -6.24 -17.63
N ASP A 8 23.52 -6.83 -18.17
CA ASP A 8 23.99 -8.15 -17.76
C ASP A 8 24.58 -8.15 -16.35
N ASP A 9 25.27 -7.08 -15.95
CA ASP A 9 25.77 -6.94 -14.59
C ASP A 9 24.65 -6.80 -13.56
N ARG A 10 23.57 -6.08 -13.89
CA ARG A 10 22.39 -5.95 -13.02
C ARG A 10 21.68 -7.30 -12.84
N LYS A 11 21.47 -8.04 -13.94
CA LYS A 11 20.88 -9.38 -13.91
C LYS A 11 21.69 -10.36 -13.05
N LYS A 12 23.02 -10.31 -13.13
CA LYS A 12 23.89 -11.14 -12.28
C LYS A 12 23.73 -10.79 -10.79
N GLY A 13 23.58 -9.52 -10.46
CA GLY A 13 23.33 -9.07 -9.09
C GLY A 13 21.98 -9.55 -8.54
N ASP A 14 20.93 -9.48 -9.35
CA ASP A 14 19.59 -9.93 -8.96
C ASP A 14 19.57 -11.46 -8.74
N ARG A 15 20.23 -12.22 -9.62
CA ARG A 15 20.37 -13.68 -9.50
C ARG A 15 21.14 -14.09 -8.23
N LEU A 16 22.28 -13.45 -7.96
CA LEU A 16 23.05 -13.71 -6.75
C LEU A 16 22.25 -13.41 -5.49
N THR A 17 21.45 -12.34 -5.50
CA THR A 17 20.64 -12.01 -4.33
C THR A 17 19.50 -13.01 -4.10
N ALA A 18 18.84 -13.46 -5.17
CA ALA A 18 17.85 -14.53 -5.08
C ALA A 18 18.47 -15.81 -4.49
N GLN A 19 19.67 -16.19 -4.94
CA GLN A 19 20.41 -17.33 -4.39
C GLN A 19 20.77 -17.14 -2.90
N LEU A 20 21.15 -15.93 -2.48
CA LEU A 20 21.44 -15.62 -1.07
C LEU A 20 20.18 -15.69 -0.19
N GLY A 21 19.04 -15.23 -0.70
CA GLY A 21 17.75 -15.36 0.00
C GLY A 21 17.33 -16.83 0.18
N LEU A 22 17.61 -17.68 -0.81
CA LEU A 22 17.30 -19.11 -0.77
C LEU A 22 18.30 -19.92 0.07
N GLY A 23 19.59 -19.54 0.08
CA GLY A 23 20.64 -20.23 0.83
C GLY A 23 20.59 -20.05 2.34
N ALA A 24 19.83 -19.07 2.84
CA ALA A 24 19.61 -18.87 4.28
C ALA A 24 18.59 -19.84 4.88
N ALA A 25 17.76 -20.49 4.06
CA ALA A 25 16.91 -21.59 4.49
C ALA A 25 17.76 -22.86 4.48
N GLU A 26 18.04 -23.40 5.66
CA GLU A 26 18.88 -24.59 5.88
C GLU A 26 18.66 -25.68 4.82
N GLN A 27 19.77 -26.28 4.36
CA GLN A 27 19.84 -27.48 3.54
C GLN A 27 19.17 -28.67 4.27
N VAL A 28 17.84 -28.67 4.33
CA VAL A 28 17.07 -29.85 4.66
C VAL A 28 17.01 -30.65 3.38
N GLU A 29 17.76 -31.75 3.32
CA GLU A 29 17.77 -32.70 2.19
C GLU A 29 16.33 -33.04 1.78
N ALA A 30 15.85 -32.34 0.74
CA ALA A 30 14.50 -32.50 0.25
C ALA A 30 14.45 -33.81 -0.53
N THR A 31 13.90 -34.84 0.11
CA THR A 31 13.68 -36.18 -0.44
C THR A 31 12.53 -36.22 -1.46
N GLY A 32 12.30 -35.13 -2.19
CA GLY A 32 11.26 -35.00 -3.20
C GLY A 32 11.67 -34.03 -4.30
N ALA A 33 11.03 -34.14 -5.46
CA ALA A 33 11.27 -33.35 -6.67
C ALA A 33 10.85 -31.86 -6.52
N CYS A 34 11.39 -31.18 -5.53
CA CYS A 34 11.29 -29.73 -5.40
C CYS A 34 12.10 -29.05 -6.51
N LEU A 35 11.66 -27.86 -6.93
CA LEU A 35 12.43 -27.01 -7.82
C LEU A 35 13.77 -26.64 -7.19
N THR A 36 14.83 -26.64 -7.99
CA THR A 36 16.14 -26.16 -7.52
C THR A 36 16.08 -24.65 -7.27
N PRO A 37 16.91 -24.12 -6.35
CA PRO A 37 16.92 -22.68 -6.07
C PRO A 37 17.21 -21.83 -7.32
N ASP A 38 18.02 -22.33 -8.25
CA ASP A 38 18.26 -21.68 -9.54
C ASP A 38 16.99 -21.59 -10.40
N GLN A 39 16.23 -22.67 -10.53
CA GLN A 39 14.95 -22.67 -11.27
C GLN A 39 13.94 -21.71 -10.64
N LEU A 40 13.94 -21.64 -9.31
CA LEU A 40 13.06 -20.76 -8.53
C LEU A 40 13.39 -19.28 -8.77
N ALA A 41 14.69 -18.94 -8.83
CA ALA A 41 15.17 -17.60 -9.17
C ALA A 41 14.89 -17.22 -10.65
N ASP A 42 15.06 -18.16 -11.58
CA ASP A 42 14.76 -17.93 -13.01
C ASP A 42 13.26 -17.71 -13.26
N VAL A 43 12.40 -18.39 -12.49
CA VAL A 43 10.94 -18.15 -12.51
C VAL A 43 10.59 -16.78 -11.90
N ALA A 44 11.20 -16.42 -10.77
CA ALA A 44 10.95 -15.12 -10.13
C ALA A 44 11.41 -13.93 -10.98
N THR A 45 12.49 -14.08 -11.76
CA THR A 45 13.06 -13.03 -12.62
C THR A 45 12.55 -13.05 -14.06
N ASN A 46 11.59 -13.93 -14.41
CA ASN A 46 11.10 -14.16 -15.77
C ASN A 46 12.22 -14.48 -16.78
N HIS A 47 13.21 -15.27 -16.36
CA HIS A 47 14.32 -15.76 -17.22
C HIS A 47 14.16 -17.21 -17.67
N CYS A 48 13.09 -17.89 -17.26
CA CYS A 48 12.71 -19.20 -17.77
C CYS A 48 11.88 -19.11 -19.06
N SER A 49 11.91 -20.19 -19.84
CA SER A 49 11.01 -20.35 -20.99
C SER A 49 9.54 -20.42 -20.54
N PRO A 50 8.57 -20.08 -21.40
CA PRO A 50 7.15 -20.14 -21.02
C PRO A 50 6.67 -21.55 -20.65
N GLU A 51 7.31 -22.60 -21.18
CA GLU A 51 7.01 -23.99 -20.83
C GLU A 51 7.51 -24.34 -19.43
N GLU A 52 8.74 -23.97 -19.09
CA GLU A 52 9.30 -24.13 -17.74
C GLU A 52 8.52 -23.32 -16.71
N ARG A 53 8.08 -22.11 -17.05
CA ARG A 53 7.24 -21.29 -16.19
C ARG A 53 5.91 -21.99 -15.88
N LYS A 54 5.25 -22.56 -16.89
CA LYS A 54 4.00 -23.31 -16.69
C LYS A 54 4.21 -24.55 -15.81
N ALA A 55 5.31 -25.28 -16.02
CA ALA A 55 5.67 -26.43 -15.20
C ALA A 55 5.94 -26.02 -13.74
N ALA A 56 6.64 -24.91 -13.51
CA ALA A 56 6.91 -24.38 -12.18
C ALA A 56 5.63 -23.90 -11.47
N LEU A 57 4.74 -23.20 -12.19
CA LEU A 57 3.44 -22.78 -11.65
C LEU A 57 2.56 -23.99 -11.29
N ALA A 58 2.56 -25.04 -12.13
CA ALA A 58 1.89 -26.30 -11.80
C ALA A 58 2.50 -26.95 -10.55
N HIS A 59 3.82 -26.94 -10.43
CA HIS A 59 4.50 -27.45 -9.23
C HIS A 59 4.13 -26.67 -7.96
N PHE A 60 4.04 -25.33 -8.02
CA PHE A 60 3.65 -24.50 -6.88
C PHE A 60 2.25 -24.84 -6.34
N SER A 61 1.32 -25.27 -7.20
CA SER A 61 0.00 -25.74 -6.75
C SER A 61 0.06 -27.02 -5.90
N SER A 62 1.11 -27.83 -6.08
CA SER A 62 1.31 -29.12 -5.40
C SER A 62 2.35 -29.09 -4.29
N CYS A 63 3.24 -28.10 -4.27
CA CYS A 63 4.37 -28.00 -3.35
C CYS A 63 4.40 -26.66 -2.64
N ARG A 64 3.82 -26.63 -1.43
CA ARG A 64 3.77 -25.43 -0.58
C ARG A 64 5.16 -24.85 -0.27
N ARG A 65 6.17 -25.71 -0.08
CA ARG A 65 7.55 -25.27 0.19
C ARG A 65 8.14 -24.44 -0.95
N CYS A 66 7.96 -24.88 -2.20
CA CYS A 66 8.44 -24.14 -3.36
C CYS A 66 7.65 -22.85 -3.58
N TYR A 67 6.35 -22.85 -3.27
CA TYR A 67 5.53 -21.64 -3.30
C TYR A 67 6.00 -20.59 -2.28
N ASP A 68 6.19 -20.97 -1.02
CA ASP A 68 6.64 -20.07 0.04
C ASP A 68 8.05 -19.51 -0.27
N ALA A 69 8.95 -20.35 -0.78
CA ALA A 69 10.26 -19.92 -1.24
C ALA A 69 10.17 -18.91 -2.41
N TRP A 70 9.24 -19.12 -3.35
CA TRP A 70 9.04 -18.24 -4.49
C TRP A 70 8.52 -16.87 -4.04
N VAL A 71 7.52 -16.84 -3.17
CA VAL A 71 6.99 -15.60 -2.58
C VAL A 71 8.10 -14.85 -1.83
N GLY A 72 8.93 -15.54 -1.05
CA GLY A 72 10.07 -14.92 -0.35
C GLY A 72 11.08 -14.26 -1.29
N VAL A 73 11.43 -14.93 -2.38
CA VAL A 73 12.33 -14.37 -3.42
C VAL A 73 11.67 -13.18 -4.12
N SER A 74 10.41 -13.29 -4.52
CA SER A 74 9.66 -12.19 -5.16
C SER A 74 9.57 -10.95 -4.28
N LEU A 75 9.27 -11.12 -2.99
CA LEU A 75 9.25 -10.01 -2.01
C LEU A 75 10.63 -9.36 -1.86
N SER A 76 11.69 -10.18 -1.82
CA SER A 76 13.07 -9.69 -1.72
C SER A 76 13.48 -8.88 -2.95
N LEU A 77 13.12 -9.32 -4.15
CA LEU A 77 13.36 -8.57 -5.40
C LEU A 77 12.64 -7.22 -5.40
N VAL A 78 11.37 -7.18 -5.00
CA VAL A 78 10.59 -5.92 -4.87
C VAL A 78 11.22 -4.98 -3.85
N ALA A 79 11.65 -5.51 -2.69
CA ALA A 79 12.32 -4.72 -1.67
C ALA A 79 13.63 -4.10 -2.19
N MET A 80 14.43 -4.84 -2.95
CA MET A 80 15.67 -4.31 -3.54
C MET A 80 15.43 -3.24 -4.61
N GLU A 81 14.43 -3.43 -5.48
CA GLU A 81 14.08 -2.41 -6.48
C GLU A 81 13.67 -1.09 -5.81
N SER A 82 12.90 -1.16 -4.72
CA SER A 82 12.48 0.02 -3.96
C SER A 82 13.65 0.71 -3.24
N GLY A 83 14.63 -0.05 -2.76
CA GLY A 83 15.82 0.48 -2.08
C GLY A 83 16.82 1.17 -3.00
N LEU A 84 16.94 0.71 -4.25
CA LEU A 84 17.89 1.27 -5.23
C LEU A 84 17.40 2.61 -5.82
N GLU A 85 16.09 2.79 -5.98
CA GLU A 85 15.49 4.06 -6.43
C GLU A 85 15.72 5.21 -5.43
N ARG A 86 15.74 4.90 -4.13
CA ARG A 86 15.90 5.92 -3.07
C ARG A 86 17.30 6.55 -3.01
N ARG A 87 18.32 5.90 -3.58
CA ARG A 87 19.73 6.32 -3.38
C ARG A 87 20.31 7.17 -4.51
N LYS A 88 19.66 7.29 -5.68
CA LYS A 88 20.22 8.01 -6.85
C LYS A 88 19.21 8.65 -7.81
N ARG A 89 18.12 9.27 -7.33
CA ARG A 89 17.46 10.31 -8.12
C ARG A 89 18.06 11.68 -7.77
N PRO A 90 19.07 12.19 -8.50
CA PRO A 90 19.30 13.62 -8.52
C PRO A 90 18.01 14.26 -9.06
N LEU A 91 17.61 15.39 -8.49
CA LEU A 91 16.47 16.22 -8.90
C LEU A 91 16.56 16.58 -10.40
N LEU A 92 16.18 15.66 -11.28
CA LEU A 92 16.24 15.84 -12.73
C LEU A 92 15.08 16.71 -13.18
N SER A 93 15.42 17.99 -13.36
CA SER A 93 14.99 18.90 -14.42
C SER A 93 13.62 18.63 -15.07
N LEU A 94 12.65 19.47 -14.70
CA LEU A 94 11.26 19.61 -15.16
C LEU A 94 11.04 19.80 -16.68
N ARG A 95 12.01 19.52 -17.55
CA ARG A 95 12.00 20.03 -18.94
C ARG A 95 11.33 19.11 -19.97
N ASN A 96 10.88 17.90 -19.59
CA ASN A 96 10.24 16.93 -20.49
C ASN A 96 8.82 16.46 -20.05
N MET A 97 8.04 17.33 -19.40
CA MET A 97 6.65 17.03 -18.96
C MET A 97 5.61 16.91 -20.10
N GLY A 98 5.98 17.25 -21.36
CA GLY A 98 5.02 17.23 -22.48
C GLY A 98 4.46 15.85 -22.84
N TYR A 99 5.21 14.77 -22.58
CA TYR A 99 4.76 13.40 -22.85
C TYR A 99 3.90 12.81 -21.72
N LEU A 100 4.02 13.33 -20.49
CA LEU A 100 3.14 12.91 -19.39
C LEU A 100 1.72 13.46 -19.57
N GLY A 101 1.58 14.68 -20.11
CA GLY A 101 0.27 15.30 -20.38
C GLY A 101 -0.57 14.54 -21.41
N SER A 102 0.06 13.87 -22.38
CA SER A 102 -0.66 13.09 -23.40
C SER A 102 -1.22 11.77 -22.85
N ALA A 103 -0.50 11.09 -21.96
CA ALA A 103 -1.01 9.88 -21.30
C ALA A 103 -2.20 10.19 -20.38
N VAL A 104 -2.16 11.32 -19.66
CA VAL A 104 -3.25 11.77 -18.79
C VAL A 104 -4.49 12.18 -19.61
N ALA A 105 -4.31 12.87 -20.74
CA ALA A 105 -5.42 13.25 -21.61
C ALA A 105 -6.14 12.04 -22.23
N ILE A 106 -5.41 10.97 -22.58
CA ILE A 106 -6.00 9.72 -23.08
C ILE A 106 -6.79 9.02 -21.96
N ALA A 107 -6.23 8.91 -20.75
CA ALA A 107 -6.92 8.31 -19.61
C ALA A 107 -8.22 9.07 -19.25
N ALA A 108 -8.17 10.41 -19.24
CA ALA A 108 -9.35 11.25 -19.02
C ALA A 108 -10.41 11.06 -20.12
N SER A 109 -10.01 10.92 -21.39
CA SER A 109 -10.94 10.70 -22.50
C SER A 109 -11.65 9.34 -22.41
N VAL A 110 -10.96 8.31 -21.92
CA VAL A 110 -11.56 6.98 -21.70
C VAL A 110 -12.59 7.03 -20.58
N VAL A 111 -12.31 7.71 -19.46
CA VAL A 111 -13.26 7.87 -18.34
C VAL A 111 -14.52 8.62 -18.78
N VAL A 112 -14.39 9.70 -19.56
CA VAL A 112 -15.55 10.44 -20.10
C VAL A 112 -16.37 9.57 -21.06
N PHE A 113 -15.74 8.76 -21.90
CA PHE A 113 -16.45 7.86 -22.82
C PHE A 113 -17.24 6.76 -22.09
N PHE A 114 -16.73 6.23 -20.97
CA PHE A 114 -17.49 5.30 -20.14
C PHE A 114 -18.62 5.97 -19.37
N ASN A 115 -18.45 7.22 -18.94
CA ASN A 115 -19.51 7.98 -18.26
C ASN A 115 -20.69 8.32 -19.19
N ILE A 116 -20.43 8.66 -20.46
CA ILE A 116 -21.50 8.99 -21.42
C ILE A 116 -22.34 7.76 -21.81
N LYS A 117 -21.77 6.55 -21.77
CA LYS A 117 -22.52 5.33 -22.10
C LYS A 117 -23.45 4.85 -20.97
N GLY A 118 -23.23 5.29 -19.73
CA GLY A 118 -24.12 4.97 -18.61
C GLY A 118 -25.48 5.66 -18.72
N ASP A 119 -25.52 6.92 -19.16
CA ASP A 119 -26.76 7.70 -19.23
C ASP A 119 -27.63 7.40 -20.46
N LEU A 120 -27.07 6.83 -21.53
CA LEU A 120 -27.83 6.63 -22.78
C LEU A 120 -28.72 5.37 -22.77
N ILE A 121 -28.66 4.52 -21.74
CA ILE A 121 -29.49 3.30 -21.64
C ILE A 121 -30.74 3.53 -20.76
N GLN A 122 -30.84 4.65 -20.05
CA GLN A 122 -31.98 4.97 -19.18
C GLN A 122 -32.95 5.99 -19.76
N THR A 123 -33.02 6.11 -21.09
CA THR A 123 -34.15 6.79 -21.75
C THR A 123 -35.37 5.86 -21.79
N THR A 124 -35.92 5.58 -20.61
CA THR A 124 -37.27 5.02 -20.48
C THR A 124 -38.28 5.98 -21.12
N MET A 125 -39.09 5.43 -22.02
CA MET A 125 -40.13 6.15 -22.74
C MET A 125 -41.07 6.91 -21.78
N PRO A 126 -41.55 8.11 -22.16
CA PRO A 126 -42.50 8.86 -21.36
C PRO A 126 -43.83 8.11 -21.30
N VAL A 127 -44.17 7.60 -20.11
CA VAL A 127 -45.51 7.08 -19.79
C VAL A 127 -46.47 8.28 -19.68
N PRO A 128 -47.66 8.23 -20.32
CA PRO A 128 -48.57 9.38 -20.34
C PRO A 128 -49.19 9.61 -18.97
N ALA A 129 -49.27 10.88 -18.60
CA ALA A 129 -49.82 11.38 -17.34
C ALA A 129 -51.28 10.96 -17.12
N GLU A 130 -51.53 10.20 -16.06
CA GLU A 130 -52.86 10.06 -15.47
C GLU A 130 -53.02 11.07 -14.32
N LYS A 131 -54.07 11.88 -14.45
CA LYS A 131 -54.49 12.93 -13.53
C LYS A 131 -55.22 12.30 -12.34
N ALA A 132 -54.82 12.62 -11.12
CA ALA A 132 -55.67 12.56 -9.93
C ALA A 132 -55.12 13.56 -8.90
N LEU A 133 -55.74 14.74 -8.81
CA LEU A 133 -56.66 15.12 -7.72
C LEU A 133 -55.92 15.48 -6.41
N GLU A 134 -55.55 16.76 -6.33
CA GLU A 134 -56.12 17.71 -5.35
C GLU A 134 -56.46 17.15 -3.96
N GLN A 135 -55.60 17.42 -2.97
CA GLN A 135 -56.11 17.74 -1.64
C GLN A 135 -55.32 18.85 -0.96
N VAL A 136 -56.05 19.93 -0.77
CA VAL A 136 -55.75 21.20 -0.13
C VAL A 136 -55.92 21.02 1.39
N GLN A 137 -54.94 21.45 2.20
CA GLN A 137 -55.12 22.54 3.20
C GLN A 137 -53.91 22.77 4.12
N PRO A 138 -53.81 23.98 4.74
CA PRO A 138 -52.59 24.61 5.24
C PRO A 138 -52.62 24.79 6.78
N SER A 139 -51.76 25.70 7.29
CA SER A 139 -51.80 26.37 8.61
C SER A 139 -51.11 25.59 9.74
N GLU A 140 -50.42 26.15 10.73
CA GLU A 140 -49.77 27.43 11.08
C GLU A 140 -49.22 27.19 12.51
N ALA A 141 -48.37 28.10 12.99
CA ALA A 141 -48.15 28.41 14.40
C ALA A 141 -47.14 27.60 15.27
N GLU A 142 -46.20 28.39 15.79
CA GLU A 142 -45.75 28.47 17.19
C GLU A 142 -44.50 27.69 17.67
N ARG A 143 -43.41 28.47 17.75
CA ARG A 143 -42.38 28.57 18.82
C ARG A 143 -43.00 28.48 20.24
N PRO A 144 -42.27 28.12 21.33
CA PRO A 144 -41.10 28.85 21.89
C PRO A 144 -39.95 27.90 22.37
N GLU A 145 -38.67 28.31 22.36
CA GLU A 145 -37.91 28.98 23.45
C GLU A 145 -37.83 28.25 24.80
N GLN A 146 -36.64 28.30 25.41
CA GLN A 146 -36.16 27.79 26.72
C GLN A 146 -35.39 26.45 26.63
N GLN A 147 -34.21 26.28 27.22
CA GLN A 147 -33.70 26.84 28.47
C GLN A 147 -32.16 26.84 28.52
N LEU A 148 -31.62 27.98 28.96
CA LEU A 148 -30.32 28.11 29.61
C LEU A 148 -30.23 27.17 30.83
N LEU A 149 -29.11 26.46 31.00
CA LEU A 149 -28.53 26.33 32.35
C LEU A 149 -27.01 26.09 32.31
N MET A 150 -26.36 26.94 33.07
CA MET A 150 -24.96 27.02 33.45
C MET A 150 -24.39 25.69 33.96
N LYS A 151 -23.09 25.44 33.71
CA LYS A 151 -22.17 25.20 34.83
C LYS A 151 -20.72 25.51 34.47
N GLU A 152 -20.29 26.65 34.99
CA GLU A 152 -18.92 27.05 35.25
C GLU A 152 -18.46 26.35 36.54
N GLU A 153 -17.31 25.70 36.56
CA GLU A 153 -16.54 25.50 37.79
C GLU A 153 -15.04 25.33 37.48
N ASP A 154 -14.38 26.46 37.64
CA ASP A 154 -13.00 26.68 38.07
C ASP A 154 -12.55 25.67 39.14
N ASN A 155 -11.35 25.10 39.01
CA ASN A 155 -10.40 24.99 40.12
C ASN A 155 -9.01 24.54 39.63
N ALA A 156 -8.13 25.53 39.53
CA ALA A 156 -6.79 25.64 40.11
C ALA A 156 -5.78 24.45 40.15
N PRO A 157 -4.47 24.77 40.07
CA PRO A 157 -3.38 23.83 39.87
C PRO A 157 -2.78 23.31 41.19
N SER A 158 -2.13 22.14 41.17
CA SER A 158 -1.26 21.72 42.27
C SER A 158 -0.01 20.95 41.83
N ALA A 159 1.11 21.56 42.23
CA ALA A 159 2.28 20.95 42.85
C ALA A 159 3.19 20.03 42.02
N THR A 160 4.27 20.64 41.52
CA THR A 160 5.65 20.43 42.00
C THR A 160 5.91 19.16 42.83
N THR A 161 6.76 18.26 42.34
CA THR A 161 8.10 18.02 42.92
C THR A 161 8.98 17.08 42.08
N PRO A 162 10.32 17.22 42.17
CA PRO A 162 11.32 16.49 41.39
C PRO A 162 11.89 15.28 42.17
N SER A 163 12.41 14.24 41.49
CA SER A 163 13.52 13.44 42.05
C SER A 163 14.10 12.40 41.09
N ALA A 164 15.44 12.24 41.20
CA ALA A 164 16.28 11.11 40.84
C ALA A 164 16.37 10.73 39.34
N GLU A 165 17.43 11.06 38.60
CA GLU A 165 18.82 10.64 38.79
C GLU A 165 18.98 9.12 38.85
N THR A 166 19.23 8.46 37.70
CA THR A 166 20.11 7.29 37.68
C THR A 166 20.87 7.21 36.36
N ARG A 167 22.13 7.58 36.50
CA ARG A 167 23.28 7.41 35.62
C ARG A 167 23.58 5.92 35.50
N ASN A 168 23.65 5.36 34.30
CA ASN A 168 24.40 4.11 34.08
C ASN A 168 25.21 4.15 32.78
N LYS A 169 26.53 4.19 32.99
CA LYS A 169 27.60 3.96 32.02
C LYS A 169 27.86 2.46 31.91
N ALA A 170 27.89 1.93 30.70
CA ALA A 170 28.70 0.76 30.32
C ALA A 170 28.92 0.88 28.79
N LYS A 171 30.08 1.26 28.25
CA LYS A 171 31.44 0.69 28.28
C LYS A 171 31.55 -0.62 27.47
N ARG A 172 32.36 -0.52 26.40
CA ARG A 172 33.08 -1.58 25.65
C ARG A 172 32.23 -2.41 24.66
N ALA A 173 32.72 -2.85 23.50
CA ALA A 173 34.10 -2.92 23.02
C ALA A 173 34.16 -2.81 21.49
N GLU A 174 35.21 -2.16 21.01
CA GLU A 174 35.70 -2.25 19.63
C GLU A 174 36.26 -3.67 19.38
N MET A 175 36.00 -4.23 18.21
CA MET A 175 36.79 -5.34 17.65
C MET A 175 36.97 -5.16 16.13
N PRO A 176 38.15 -5.50 15.59
CA PRO A 176 38.61 -5.05 14.28
C PRO A 176 38.30 -6.02 13.13
N LEU A 177 38.06 -5.39 11.98
CA LEU A 177 38.54 -5.68 10.61
C LEU A 177 39.12 -7.07 10.29
N ALA A 178 38.50 -7.74 9.31
CA ALA A 178 39.17 -8.69 8.43
C ALA A 178 38.54 -8.66 7.02
N GLU A 179 39.28 -8.11 6.05
CA GLU A 179 39.10 -8.37 4.62
C GLU A 179 39.55 -9.80 4.28
N PRO A 180 38.92 -10.42 3.27
CA PRO A 180 39.75 -10.99 2.23
C PRO A 180 39.26 -10.68 0.81
N ALA A 181 40.23 -10.32 -0.01
CA ALA A 181 40.16 -10.21 -1.45
C ALA A 181 40.01 -11.58 -2.13
N ALA A 182 39.21 -11.66 -3.20
CA ALA A 182 39.42 -12.66 -4.25
C ALA A 182 38.88 -12.21 -5.61
N LYS A 183 39.73 -12.43 -6.61
CA LYS A 183 39.64 -12.19 -8.06
C LYS A 183 38.59 -13.11 -8.72
N SER A 184 37.95 -12.66 -9.80
CA SER A 184 37.64 -13.55 -10.94
C SER A 184 37.17 -12.73 -12.17
N VAL A 185 38.00 -12.62 -13.21
CA VAL A 185 37.97 -13.35 -14.50
C VAL A 185 36.85 -12.92 -15.46
N VAL A 186 37.32 -12.34 -16.56
CA VAL A 186 36.61 -11.90 -17.76
C VAL A 186 36.33 -13.09 -18.66
N GLY A 187 35.09 -13.24 -19.12
CA GLY A 187 34.69 -14.23 -20.13
C GLY A 187 33.48 -13.74 -20.91
N LYS A 188 33.70 -13.48 -22.19
CA LYS A 188 32.87 -12.74 -23.16
C LYS A 188 32.11 -13.72 -24.06
N SER A 189 30.83 -13.49 -24.34
CA SER A 189 30.19 -13.83 -25.63
C SER A 189 28.75 -13.32 -25.72
N VAL A 190 28.43 -12.77 -26.90
CA VAL A 190 27.16 -12.19 -27.39
C VAL A 190 26.94 -12.89 -28.76
N PRO A 191 25.72 -13.34 -29.18
CA PRO A 191 24.80 -12.44 -29.92
C PRO A 191 23.27 -12.70 -29.85
N ALA A 192 22.51 -11.60 -29.81
CA ALA A 192 21.36 -11.13 -30.66
C ALA A 192 20.42 -12.12 -31.40
N PRO A 193 19.22 -11.71 -31.91
CA PRO A 193 18.29 -10.61 -31.54
C PRO A 193 16.76 -10.97 -31.60
N MET A 194 15.91 -9.98 -31.24
CA MET A 194 14.52 -9.73 -31.69
C MET A 194 13.33 -10.57 -31.16
N ALA A 195 12.41 -9.88 -30.47
CA ALA A 195 10.95 -9.76 -30.76
C ALA A 195 10.13 -9.52 -29.47
N PRO A 196 8.93 -8.89 -29.55
CA PRO A 196 8.31 -8.15 -28.45
C PRO A 196 7.33 -9.02 -27.62
N PRO A 197 7.11 -8.68 -26.34
CA PRO A 197 5.82 -8.96 -25.69
C PRO A 197 5.23 -7.66 -25.14
N ALA A 198 4.04 -7.21 -25.56
CA ALA A 198 2.74 -7.85 -25.38
C ALA A 198 2.43 -8.14 -23.89
N ALA A 199 1.81 -7.13 -23.28
CA ALA A 199 0.79 -7.12 -22.24
C ALA A 199 0.61 -8.33 -21.27
N LEU A 200 0.72 -7.98 -19.97
CA LEU A 200 -0.19 -8.25 -18.82
C LEU A 200 -0.47 -9.69 -18.35
N ASP A 201 -0.16 -9.98 -17.07
CA ASP A 201 -1.05 -9.83 -15.88
C ASP A 201 -0.21 -10.12 -14.61
N GLN A 202 0.03 -9.18 -13.67
CA GLN A 202 -0.82 -8.61 -12.61
C GLN A 202 -1.24 -9.59 -11.49
N ASP A 203 -0.44 -9.62 -10.42
CA ASP A 203 -0.92 -9.18 -9.11
C ASP A 203 0.25 -8.84 -8.15
N THR A 204 0.04 -7.82 -7.32
CA THR A 204 0.89 -7.32 -6.20
C THR A 204 1.91 -6.19 -6.45
N ILE A 205 1.38 -4.96 -6.38
CA ILE A 205 1.85 -3.79 -5.59
C ILE A 205 3.30 -3.27 -5.82
N ARG A 206 3.39 -2.32 -6.76
CA ARG A 206 4.38 -1.23 -6.76
C ARG A 206 3.59 0.09 -6.74
N LEU A 207 3.98 1.02 -5.86
CA LEU A 207 3.41 2.38 -5.72
C LEU A 207 3.75 3.32 -6.91
N GLU A 208 3.75 2.79 -8.12
CA GLU A 208 3.69 3.51 -9.41
C GLU A 208 2.70 2.83 -10.38
N ALA A 209 2.03 1.74 -9.97
CA ALA A 209 0.98 1.06 -10.74
C ALA A 209 -0.30 1.10 -9.91
N GLY A 210 -1.19 2.08 -10.17
CA GLY A 210 -2.45 2.37 -9.48
C GLY A 210 -3.10 1.21 -8.71
N ILE A 211 -2.64 0.97 -7.48
CA ILE A 211 -3.29 0.05 -6.57
C ILE A 211 -4.50 0.81 -6.09
N VAL A 212 -5.67 0.32 -6.47
CA VAL A 212 -6.93 0.83 -5.96
C VAL A 212 -6.97 0.46 -4.48
N ILE A 213 -6.73 1.46 -3.63
CA ILE A 213 -6.98 1.32 -2.20
C ILE A 213 -8.50 1.15 -2.07
N THR A 214 -8.94 0.08 -1.43
CA THR A 214 -10.35 -0.13 -1.14
C THR A 214 -10.66 0.37 0.26
N SER A 215 -11.87 0.89 0.48
CA SER A 215 -12.32 1.37 1.79
C SER A 215 -12.20 0.29 2.87
N SER A 216 -12.54 -0.96 2.57
CA SER A 216 -12.38 -2.09 3.51
C SER A 216 -10.91 -2.40 3.85
N GLY A 217 -10.02 -2.34 2.86
CA GLY A 217 -8.58 -2.54 3.05
C GLY A 217 -7.97 -1.44 3.93
N TRP A 218 -8.38 -0.19 3.70
CA TRP A 218 -7.96 0.95 4.51
C TRP A 218 -8.47 0.86 5.95
N LEU A 219 -9.77 0.58 6.16
CA LEU A 219 -10.35 0.41 7.50
C LEU A 219 -9.63 -0.71 8.28
N SER A 220 -9.35 -1.84 7.63
CA SER A 220 -8.59 -2.95 8.23
C SER A 220 -7.15 -2.55 8.57
N GLY A 221 -6.52 -1.75 7.70
CA GLY A 221 -5.18 -1.21 7.93
C GLY A 221 -5.13 -0.27 9.13
N LEU A 222 -6.11 0.63 9.23
CA LEU A 222 -6.27 1.55 10.36
C LEU A 222 -6.53 0.82 11.67
N GLU A 223 -7.43 -0.17 11.66
CA GLU A 223 -7.70 -1.01 12.84
C GLU A 223 -6.43 -1.69 13.34
N ARG A 224 -5.69 -2.32 12.43
CA ARG A 224 -4.42 -2.99 12.74
C ARG A 224 -3.39 -2.01 13.31
N TYR A 225 -3.26 -0.84 12.69
CA TYR A 225 -2.34 0.20 13.12
C TYR A 225 -2.60 0.63 14.58
N CYS A 226 -3.88 0.84 14.93
CA CYS A 226 -4.28 1.19 16.29
C CYS A 226 -4.13 0.04 17.28
N ARG A 227 -4.54 -1.19 16.92
CA ARG A 227 -4.45 -2.37 17.82
C ARG A 227 -3.01 -2.79 18.13
N GLU A 228 -2.15 -2.81 17.11
CA GLU A 228 -0.75 -3.23 17.24
C GLU A 228 0.15 -2.14 17.82
N LYS A 229 -0.40 -0.94 18.09
CA LYS A 229 0.35 0.22 18.62
C LYS A 229 1.55 0.63 17.77
N ARG A 230 1.43 0.50 16.43
CA ARG A 230 2.50 0.85 15.48
C ARG A 230 2.84 2.34 15.45
N TYR A 231 2.04 3.17 16.09
CA TYR A 231 2.30 4.60 16.27
C TYR A 231 3.62 4.90 17.00
N HIS A 232 4.17 3.96 17.79
CA HIS A 232 5.51 4.12 18.37
C HIS A 232 6.65 3.97 17.36
N GLU A 233 6.45 3.18 16.30
CA GLU A 233 7.50 2.83 15.33
C GLU A 233 7.58 3.84 14.19
N ASN A 234 6.42 4.35 13.75
CA ASN A 234 6.35 5.21 12.58
C ASN A 234 5.22 6.25 12.68
N PRO A 235 5.42 7.37 13.39
CA PRO A 235 4.40 8.42 13.51
C PRO A 235 4.01 9.05 12.16
N ALA A 236 4.90 9.01 11.16
CA ALA A 236 4.60 9.52 9.83
C ALA A 236 3.52 8.68 9.10
N GLN A 237 3.37 7.41 9.46
CA GLN A 237 2.34 6.54 8.90
C GLN A 237 0.92 7.00 9.27
N TRP A 238 0.75 7.71 10.39
CA TRP A 238 -0.55 8.27 10.77
C TRP A 238 -1.07 9.29 9.75
N ASN A 239 -0.20 10.22 9.34
CA ASN A 239 -0.54 11.23 8.34
C ASN A 239 -0.82 10.60 6.97
N LEU A 240 -0.07 9.54 6.61
CA LEU A 240 -0.32 8.79 5.37
C LEU A 240 -1.71 8.13 5.37
N LEU A 241 -2.06 7.42 6.45
CA LEU A 241 -3.39 6.79 6.58
C LEU A 241 -4.50 7.84 6.50
N ARG A 242 -4.30 9.01 7.09
CA ARG A 242 -5.25 10.13 7.01
C ARG A 242 -5.42 10.63 5.58
N GLU A 243 -4.33 10.84 4.85
CA GLU A 243 -4.35 11.27 3.45
C GLU A 243 -5.05 10.24 2.55
N GLU A 244 -4.74 8.95 2.72
CA GLU A 244 -5.40 7.86 2.01
C GLU A 244 -6.91 7.82 2.30
N GLY A 245 -7.30 8.02 3.56
CA GLY A 245 -8.71 8.06 3.95
C GLY A 245 -9.46 9.25 3.34
N LEU A 246 -8.82 10.42 3.23
CA LEU A 246 -9.40 11.57 2.53
C LEU A 246 -9.66 11.27 1.05
N GLN A 247 -8.71 10.63 0.36
CA GLN A 247 -8.87 10.22 -1.04
C GLN A 247 -9.98 9.17 -1.23
N LEU A 248 -10.08 8.23 -0.29
CA LEU A 248 -11.17 7.24 -0.29
C LEU A 248 -12.53 7.89 -0.10
N ARG A 249 -12.64 8.86 0.82
CA ARG A 249 -13.90 9.59 1.04
C ARG A 249 -14.37 10.32 -0.22
N GLU A 250 -13.44 10.84 -1.02
CA GLU A 250 -13.77 11.54 -2.28
C GLU A 250 -14.22 10.59 -3.40
N SER A 251 -13.80 9.32 -3.35
CA SER A 251 -14.11 8.32 -4.36
C SER A 251 -15.25 7.36 -3.97
N GLU A 252 -15.63 7.34 -2.69
CA GLU A 252 -16.67 6.46 -2.18
C GLU A 252 -18.07 6.92 -2.60
N THR A 253 -18.93 5.96 -2.97
CA THR A 253 -20.31 6.23 -3.40
C THR A 253 -21.36 5.74 -2.41
N ASP A 254 -21.01 4.79 -1.54
CA ASP A 254 -21.88 4.32 -0.47
C ASP A 254 -22.00 5.39 0.62
N THR A 255 -23.21 5.89 0.85
CA THR A 255 -23.48 6.95 1.83
C THR A 255 -23.20 6.52 3.26
N VAL A 256 -23.47 5.26 3.62
CA VAL A 256 -23.23 4.74 4.98
C VAL A 256 -21.73 4.67 5.23
N LEU A 257 -21.00 4.13 4.26
CA LEU A 257 -19.55 4.04 4.36
C LEU A 257 -18.88 5.42 4.33
N MET A 258 -19.40 6.36 3.54
CA MET A 258 -18.94 7.74 3.50
C MET A 258 -19.13 8.46 4.84
N GLU A 259 -20.28 8.30 5.49
CA GLU A 259 -20.52 8.83 6.84
C GLU A 259 -19.54 8.24 7.84
N LYS A 260 -19.31 6.92 7.79
CA LYS A 260 -18.32 6.23 8.64
C LYS A 260 -16.90 6.75 8.42
N LEU A 261 -16.47 6.87 7.16
CA LEU A 261 -15.17 7.44 6.81
C LEU A 261 -15.06 8.89 7.30
N SER A 262 -16.10 9.70 7.15
CA SER A 262 -16.11 11.08 7.62
C SER A 262 -15.99 11.18 9.14
N ALA A 263 -16.69 10.33 9.88
CA ALA A 263 -16.60 10.28 11.35
C ALA A 263 -15.20 9.89 11.81
N ILE A 264 -14.58 8.89 11.18
CA ILE A 264 -13.21 8.47 11.48
C ILE A 264 -12.22 9.59 11.14
N LEU A 265 -12.31 10.18 9.95
CA LEU A 265 -11.38 11.24 9.52
C LEU A 265 -11.50 12.51 10.36
N ALA A 266 -12.69 12.83 10.90
CA ALA A 266 -12.89 13.93 11.84
C ALA A 266 -12.16 13.71 13.17
N THR A 267 -11.91 12.46 13.56
CA THR A 267 -11.11 12.13 14.75
C THR A 267 -9.61 12.13 14.47
N MET A 268 -9.19 11.92 13.21
CA MET A 268 -7.78 11.93 12.80
C MET A 268 -7.30 13.37 12.58
N ASN A 269 -6.76 14.01 13.61
CA ASN A 269 -6.11 15.31 13.45
C ASN A 269 -4.67 15.15 12.93
N VAL A 270 -4.19 16.15 12.19
CA VAL A 270 -2.76 16.23 11.84
C VAL A 270 -2.00 16.50 13.12
N THR A 271 -1.25 15.51 13.56
CA THR A 271 -0.41 15.62 14.75
C THR A 271 0.87 14.83 14.59
N THR A 272 1.92 15.33 15.22
CA THR A 272 3.17 14.60 15.42
C THR A 272 3.30 14.08 16.85
N GLU A 273 2.36 14.44 17.72
CA GLU A 273 2.40 14.06 19.13
C GLU A 273 1.79 12.67 19.31
N LEU A 274 2.60 11.78 19.89
CA LEU A 274 2.25 10.38 20.08
C LEU A 274 1.02 10.21 20.99
N ASP A 275 0.93 11.01 22.04
CA ASP A 275 -0.15 10.94 23.02
C ASP A 275 -1.50 11.28 22.39
N GLU A 276 -1.55 12.22 21.45
CA GLU A 276 -2.75 12.53 20.70
C GLU A 276 -3.19 11.37 19.80
N VAL A 277 -2.25 10.71 19.10
CA VAL A 277 -2.56 9.53 18.26
C VAL A 277 -3.15 8.39 19.09
N ILE A 278 -2.64 8.18 20.31
CA ILE A 278 -3.17 7.15 21.24
C ILE A 278 -4.63 7.45 21.58
N VAL A 279 -4.95 8.70 21.92
CA VAL A 279 -6.32 9.14 22.23
C VAL A 279 -7.22 8.96 21.02
N GLN A 280 -6.77 9.36 19.82
CA GLN A 280 -7.53 9.23 18.57
C GLN A 280 -7.82 7.75 18.25
N CYS A 281 -6.83 6.85 18.36
CA CYS A 281 -7.03 5.42 18.19
C CYS A 281 -8.05 4.83 19.18
N GLY A 282 -8.09 5.35 20.41
CA GLY A 282 -9.09 4.96 21.41
C GLY A 282 -10.53 5.29 21.00
N VAL A 283 -10.73 6.37 20.24
CA VAL A 283 -12.05 6.77 19.71
C VAL A 283 -12.40 6.01 18.41
N ILE A 284 -11.40 5.77 17.55
CA ILE A 284 -11.59 5.13 16.25
C ILE A 284 -11.96 3.64 16.37
N LEU A 285 -11.34 2.89 17.29
CA LEU A 285 -11.58 1.45 17.41
C LEU A 285 -13.06 1.11 17.70
N PRO A 286 -13.78 1.80 18.61
CA PRO A 286 -15.22 1.64 18.77
C PRO A 286 -16.04 1.97 17.51
N LEU A 287 -15.67 3.02 16.75
CA LEU A 287 -16.35 3.39 15.50
C LEU A 287 -16.19 2.30 14.43
N LEU A 288 -15.07 1.60 14.41
CA LEU A 288 -14.83 0.48 13.51
C LEU A 288 -15.66 -0.76 13.89
N ALA A 289 -15.82 -1.03 15.20
CA ALA A 289 -16.55 -2.19 15.73
C ALA A 289 -18.09 -2.04 15.77
N GLY A 290 -18.61 -0.83 15.56
CA GLY A 290 -20.02 -0.48 15.81
C GLY A 290 -21.06 -1.00 14.81
N GLU A 291 -20.69 -1.72 13.75
CA GLU A 291 -21.64 -2.12 12.70
C GLU A 291 -22.30 -3.49 12.92
N ASP A 292 -21.75 -4.36 13.79
CA ASP A 292 -22.27 -5.74 13.92
C ASP A 292 -23.46 -5.89 14.88
N LYS A 293 -24.02 -4.80 15.43
CA LYS A 293 -25.01 -4.87 16.54
C LYS A 293 -26.41 -4.29 16.25
N LYS A 294 -26.74 -3.97 15.00
CA LYS A 294 -28.11 -3.58 14.62
C LYS A 294 -28.71 -4.62 13.67
N GLU A 295 -29.12 -5.76 14.23
CA GLU A 295 -30.02 -6.73 13.58
C GLU A 295 -31.20 -7.03 14.52
#